data_AF-A0A8A3P4Q9-F1
#
_entry.id   AF-A0A8A3P4Q9-F1
#
_cell.length_a   1.000
_cell.length_b   1.000
_cell.length_c   1.000
_cell.angle_alpha   90.00
_cell.angle_beta   90.00
_cell.angle_gamma   90.00
#
_symmetry.space_group_name_H-M   'P 1'
#
loop_
_entity.id
_entity.type
_entity.pdbx_description
1 polymer ?
#
loop_
_entity_poly.entity_id
_entity_poly.type
_entity_poly.pdbx_seq_one_letter_code
_entity_poly.pdbx_strand_id
1 'polypeptide(L)'
;MKGVYSSIRLCNHLPEGKAISGLAVNVDVANGTFWTSQDVMQAARNVCSARNRSLSYDIFRTHLLPFKNAFGKFEKSSEFKTLEKMKKLKFHLKHHGKQEDKKVYTIKRFTFSNHEQYSKTGLNAKNHFFTPKDTGKETSVYEYFKYKYNINLQYWWAPLIETERAGFFPMEVCTLLPNQKYQFKLDSNQTASMIKFAVTKPKVRLESIQHGLGMLNWSKDPYLAHFGCKIEETMTMTQARVLPNPVVQFDRATIDPRTSGRWDLRGKKFLYANPEPLNSWAVCIVADCIPVPAVKAFIQLFVQTYIGHGGRVMNKTPPIIQVSGIVDHVAAGVHAARQQTGRHHNQTPQIIFFILPGRDSFQYERFKKNSECRFGMVSQSK
;
A
#
# COMPACT_ATOMS: atom_id res chain seq x y z
N MET A 1 -8.29 6.55 10.96
CA MET A 1 -9.35 7.38 11.57
C MET A 1 -10.64 7.16 10.80
N LYS A 2 -11.78 7.04 11.48
CA LYS A 2 -13.11 7.06 10.85
C LYS A 2 -13.57 8.51 10.77
N GLY A 3 -14.09 8.89 9.61
CA GLY A 3 -14.75 10.16 9.36
C GLY A 3 -16.06 9.94 8.62
N VAL A 4 -16.67 11.02 8.18
CA VAL A 4 -17.96 11.00 7.48
C VAL A 4 -17.76 11.57 6.09
N TYR A 5 -18.22 10.84 5.08
CA TYR A 5 -18.41 11.33 3.72
C TYR A 5 -19.84 11.87 3.61
N SER A 6 -19.99 13.04 2.99
CA SER A 6 -21.29 13.58 2.64
C SER A 6 -21.25 14.18 1.25
N SER A 7 -22.34 14.01 0.49
CA SER A 7 -22.52 14.64 -0.82
C SER A 7 -23.99 14.84 -1.13
N ILE A 8 -24.32 15.95 -1.77
CA ILE A 8 -25.67 16.25 -2.22
C ILE A 8 -25.90 15.63 -3.61
N ARG A 9 -27.08 15.07 -3.84
CA ARG A 9 -27.50 14.42 -5.08
C ARG A 9 -28.94 14.80 -5.42
N LEU A 10 -29.22 14.99 -6.71
CA LEU A 10 -30.59 15.02 -7.20
C LEU A 10 -31.15 13.60 -7.18
N CYS A 11 -32.39 13.45 -6.75
CA CYS A 11 -33.09 12.17 -6.70
C CYS A 11 -34.56 12.32 -7.08
N ASN A 12 -35.16 11.23 -7.55
CA ASN A 12 -36.60 11.16 -7.77
C ASN A 12 -37.23 10.60 -6.50
N HIS A 13 -37.52 11.45 -5.52
CA HIS A 13 -38.14 11.00 -4.26
C HIS A 13 -39.67 11.10 -4.29
N LEU A 14 -40.24 11.92 -5.17
CA LEU A 14 -41.68 12.10 -5.32
C LEU A 14 -42.13 11.70 -6.73
N PRO A 15 -43.19 10.89 -6.88
CA PRO A 15 -43.86 10.70 -8.16
C PRO A 15 -44.77 11.90 -8.44
N GLU A 16 -44.23 13.01 -8.93
CA GLU A 16 -45.01 14.14 -9.48
C GLU A 16 -44.66 14.38 -10.95
N GLY A 17 -45.43 13.78 -11.87
CA GLY A 17 -45.39 14.12 -13.31
C GLY A 17 -44.09 13.77 -14.05
N LYS A 18 -43.69 14.63 -15.01
CA LYS A 18 -42.54 14.46 -15.94
C LYS A 18 -41.24 15.13 -15.47
N ALA A 19 -41.21 15.74 -14.28
CA ALA A 19 -40.04 16.44 -13.76
C ALA A 19 -39.33 15.63 -12.66
N ILE A 20 -38.01 15.73 -12.60
CA ILE A 20 -37.19 15.19 -11.51
C ILE A 20 -37.32 16.14 -10.32
N SER A 21 -37.95 15.71 -9.22
CA SER A 21 -38.07 16.50 -7.98
C SER A 21 -37.55 15.73 -6.77
N GLY A 22 -36.47 16.24 -6.16
CA GLY A 22 -35.93 15.73 -4.90
C GLY A 22 -34.42 16.01 -4.74
N LEU A 23 -34.03 16.37 -3.51
CA LEU A 23 -32.64 16.51 -3.11
C LEU A 23 -32.36 15.50 -1.99
N ALA A 24 -31.38 14.63 -2.20
CA ALA A 24 -30.91 13.69 -1.19
C ALA A 24 -29.49 14.04 -0.76
N VAL A 25 -29.20 13.81 0.52
CA VAL A 25 -27.84 13.89 1.05
C VAL A 25 -27.34 12.47 1.28
N ASN A 26 -26.39 12.06 0.45
CA ASN A 26 -25.73 10.76 0.58
C ASN A 26 -24.63 10.87 1.64
N VAL A 27 -24.78 10.08 2.71
CA VAL A 27 -23.82 10.03 3.83
C VAL A 27 -23.29 8.62 3.97
N ASP A 28 -21.98 8.51 4.14
CA ASP A 28 -21.33 7.22 4.38
C ASP A 28 -20.12 7.37 5.31
N VAL A 29 -19.66 6.25 5.87
CA VAL A 29 -18.43 6.21 6.67
C VAL A 29 -17.22 6.28 5.75
N ALA A 30 -16.35 7.26 5.99
CA ALA A 30 -15.06 7.39 5.32
C ALA A 30 -13.94 6.92 6.24
N ASN A 31 -12.97 6.19 5.68
CA ASN A 31 -11.75 5.81 6.41
C ASN A 31 -10.54 6.50 5.81
N GLY A 32 -9.73 7.12 6.65
CA GLY A 32 -8.48 7.77 6.23
C GLY A 32 -7.30 7.37 7.10
N THR A 33 -6.12 7.27 6.47
CA THR A 33 -4.84 7.12 7.17
C THR A 33 -4.22 8.50 7.37
N PHE A 34 -3.81 8.78 8.61
CA PHE A 34 -3.20 10.02 9.01
C PHE A 34 -1.92 9.74 9.78
N TRP A 35 -0.99 10.68 9.74
CA TRP A 35 0.18 10.70 10.60
C TRP A 35 -0.23 10.87 12.05
N THR A 36 0.31 10.02 12.93
CA THR A 36 0.11 10.13 14.38
C THR A 36 0.93 11.30 14.93
N SER A 37 0.32 12.11 15.79
CA SER A 37 1.01 13.12 16.59
C SER A 37 2.01 12.45 17.52
N GLN A 38 3.29 12.68 17.29
CA GLN A 38 4.39 12.06 18.05
C GLN A 38 5.69 12.83 17.78
N ASP A 39 6.74 12.52 18.52
CA ASP A 39 8.07 13.09 18.29
C ASP A 39 8.60 12.77 16.90
N VAL A 40 9.18 13.77 16.23
CA VAL A 40 9.65 13.62 14.84
C VAL A 40 10.72 12.54 14.75
N MET A 41 11.62 12.46 15.74
CA MET A 41 12.64 11.40 15.79
C MET A 41 12.03 9.99 15.86
N GLN A 42 10.99 9.81 16.68
CA GLN A 42 10.27 8.54 16.78
C GLN A 42 9.47 8.24 15.51
N ALA A 43 8.83 9.26 14.91
CA ALA A 43 8.13 9.14 13.64
C ALA A 43 9.07 8.72 12.51
N ALA A 44 10.26 9.32 12.43
CA ALA A 44 11.30 8.97 11.47
C ALA A 44 11.69 7.49 11.57
N ARG A 45 11.90 7.01 12.79
CA ARG A 45 12.19 5.59 13.05
C ARG A 45 11.03 4.67 12.68
N ASN A 46 9.79 5.10 12.94
CA ASN A 46 8.58 4.33 12.64
C ASN A 46 8.31 4.19 11.13
N VAL A 47 8.69 5.20 10.35
CA VAL A 47 8.52 5.26 8.88
C VAL A 47 9.60 4.50 8.15
N CYS A 48 10.84 4.61 8.62
CA CYS A 48 11.95 3.82 8.12
C CYS A 48 11.72 2.33 8.48
N SER A 49 12.31 1.42 7.69
CA SER A 49 12.08 -0.04 7.68
C SER A 49 11.51 -0.64 8.97
N ALA A 50 10.51 -1.53 8.86
CA ALA A 50 9.86 -2.16 10.01
C ALA A 50 10.82 -2.79 11.03
N ARG A 51 12.01 -3.24 10.57
CA ARG A 51 13.09 -3.75 11.43
C ARG A 51 13.59 -2.67 12.42
N ASN A 52 13.60 -1.39 12.03
CA ASN A 52 14.10 -0.30 12.85
C ASN A 52 13.27 -0.04 14.12
N ARG A 53 12.00 -0.46 14.17
CA ARG A 53 11.12 -0.22 15.33
C ARG A 53 11.55 -1.01 16.57
N SER A 54 12.18 -2.17 16.39
CA SER A 54 12.66 -3.04 17.46
C SER A 54 14.18 -3.02 17.65
N LEU A 55 14.92 -2.38 16.74
CA LEU A 55 16.39 -2.36 16.76
C LEU A 55 16.95 -1.12 17.45
N SER A 56 18.21 -1.18 17.90
CA SER A 56 18.92 -0.04 18.51
C SER A 56 18.92 1.20 17.60
N TYR A 57 18.98 2.38 18.21
CA TYR A 57 19.17 3.66 17.52
C TYR A 57 20.46 3.70 16.69
N ASP A 58 21.48 2.90 17.04
CA ASP A 58 22.74 2.81 16.26
C ASP A 58 22.55 2.16 14.89
N ILE A 59 21.65 1.18 14.81
CA ILE A 59 21.32 0.53 13.54
C ILE A 59 20.57 1.52 12.65
N PHE A 60 19.61 2.25 13.23
CA PHE A 60 18.91 3.31 12.52
C PHE A 60 19.86 4.39 12.01
N ARG A 61 20.83 4.82 12.83
CA ARG A 61 21.90 5.76 12.45
C ARG A 61 22.66 5.26 11.23
N THR A 62 23.10 4.01 11.27
CA THR A 62 23.92 3.41 10.19
C THR A 62 23.15 3.36 8.88
N HIS A 63 21.86 3.03 8.93
CA HIS A 63 21.03 2.98 7.74
C HIS A 63 20.71 4.35 7.13
N LEU A 64 20.84 5.45 7.87
CA LEU A 64 20.66 6.80 7.32
C LEU A 64 21.92 7.34 6.62
N LEU A 65 23.07 6.69 6.76
CA LEU A 65 24.30 7.17 6.16
C LEU A 65 24.27 7.10 4.62
N PRO A 66 24.97 8.01 3.91
CA PRO A 66 25.15 7.91 2.47
C PRO A 66 25.79 6.57 2.08
N PHE A 67 25.40 6.04 0.93
CA PHE A 67 26.05 4.85 0.36
C PHE A 67 26.69 5.19 -0.99
N LYS A 68 27.72 4.43 -1.37
CA LYS A 68 28.41 4.58 -2.65
C LYS A 68 27.71 3.73 -3.71
N ASN A 69 27.24 4.35 -4.78
CA ASN A 69 26.58 3.65 -5.89
C ASN A 69 27.63 2.92 -6.78
N ALA A 70 27.16 2.16 -7.78
CA ALA A 70 28.02 1.43 -8.71
C ALA A 70 28.98 2.32 -9.52
N PHE A 71 28.67 3.63 -9.64
CA PHE A 71 29.48 4.63 -10.32
C PHE A 71 30.42 5.40 -9.38
N GLY A 72 30.53 4.96 -8.12
CA GLY A 72 31.42 5.57 -7.13
C GLY A 72 30.91 6.89 -6.52
N LYS A 73 29.68 7.31 -6.79
CA LYS A 73 29.09 8.54 -6.23
C LYS A 73 28.31 8.24 -4.94
N PHE A 74 28.39 9.13 -3.96
CA PHE A 74 27.59 9.03 -2.74
C PHE A 74 26.15 9.48 -2.98
N GLU A 75 25.20 8.65 -2.55
CA GLU A 75 23.77 8.88 -2.67
C GLU A 75 23.04 8.60 -1.35
N LYS A 76 21.79 9.07 -1.27
CA LYS A 76 20.88 8.79 -0.15
C LYS A 76 20.61 7.29 -0.07
N SER A 77 20.77 6.72 1.12
CA SER A 77 20.35 5.35 1.41
C SER A 77 18.84 5.15 1.19
N SER A 78 18.42 3.89 1.13
CA SER A 78 17.01 3.53 0.97
C SER A 78 16.14 4.07 2.12
N GLU A 79 16.68 4.07 3.33
CA GLU A 79 16.05 4.56 4.55
C GLU A 79 16.00 6.09 4.55
N PHE A 80 17.05 6.76 4.08
CA PHE A 80 17.01 8.21 3.92
C PHE A 80 15.97 8.63 2.87
N LYS A 81 15.87 7.92 1.74
CA LYS A 81 14.79 8.14 0.75
C LYS A 81 13.40 7.91 1.37
N THR A 82 13.28 6.94 2.28
CA THR A 82 12.03 6.66 3.00
C THR A 82 11.68 7.77 4.01
N LEU A 83 12.68 8.33 4.70
CA LEU A 83 12.52 9.49 5.58
C LEU A 83 11.94 10.70 4.85
N GLU A 84 12.26 10.88 3.57
CA GLU A 84 11.72 11.98 2.75
C GLU A 84 10.20 11.93 2.57
N LYS A 85 9.52 10.81 2.90
CA LYS A 85 8.06 10.76 2.97
C LYS A 85 7.47 11.72 4.01
N MET A 86 8.27 12.16 4.97
CA MET A 86 7.86 13.13 5.99
C MET A 86 7.96 14.60 5.51
N LYS A 87 8.40 14.85 4.28
CA LYS A 87 8.36 16.20 3.70
C LYS A 87 6.92 16.73 3.68
N LYS A 88 6.78 18.04 3.85
CA LYS A 88 5.51 18.79 3.98
C LYS A 88 4.72 18.50 5.26
N LEU A 89 5.20 17.62 6.14
CA LEU A 89 4.58 17.49 7.46
C LEU A 89 4.86 18.73 8.30
N LYS A 90 3.85 19.08 9.07
CA LYS A 90 3.83 20.19 10.00
C LYS A 90 4.19 19.71 11.40
N PHE A 91 4.93 20.53 12.14
CA PHE A 91 5.37 20.25 13.50
C PHE A 91 5.41 21.52 14.33
N HIS A 92 5.42 21.35 15.65
CA HIS A 92 5.76 22.40 16.60
C HIS A 92 7.06 22.04 17.34
N LEU A 93 7.66 23.04 17.97
CA LEU A 93 8.84 22.84 18.81
C LEU A 93 8.40 22.47 20.24
N LYS A 94 9.21 21.70 20.95
CA LYS A 94 8.92 21.27 22.32
C LYS A 94 10.03 21.61 23.34
N HIS A 95 10.91 22.55 23.01
CA HIS A 95 12.00 22.94 23.91
C HIS A 95 11.64 24.10 24.87
N HIS A 96 12.49 24.32 25.88
CA HIS A 96 12.32 25.42 26.84
C HIS A 96 12.21 26.77 26.13
N GLY A 97 11.25 27.60 26.61
CA GLY A 97 10.91 28.89 26.01
C GLY A 97 9.97 28.82 24.79
N LYS A 98 9.57 27.61 24.37
CA LYS A 98 8.65 27.39 23.23
C LYS A 98 7.47 26.46 23.54
N GLN A 99 7.27 26.09 24.80
CA GLN A 99 6.16 25.22 25.20
C GLN A 99 4.78 25.85 24.99
N GLU A 100 4.67 27.18 25.10
CA GLU A 100 3.43 27.94 24.83
C GLU A 100 3.37 28.48 23.39
N ASP A 101 4.45 28.35 22.61
CA ASP A 101 4.51 28.86 21.24
C ASP A 101 3.76 27.92 20.30
N LYS A 102 2.62 28.39 19.79
CA LYS A 102 1.78 27.68 18.81
C LYS A 102 2.30 27.81 17.38
N LYS A 103 3.50 28.36 17.16
CA LYS A 103 4.06 28.52 15.82
C LYS A 103 4.26 27.16 15.16
N VAL A 104 3.63 27.02 14.00
CA VAL A 104 3.69 25.81 13.17
C VAL A 104 4.77 25.94 12.12
N TYR A 105 5.63 24.93 12.04
CA TYR A 105 6.69 24.82 11.04
C TYR A 105 6.35 23.69 10.07
N THR A 106 6.92 23.74 8.86
CA THR A 106 6.74 22.71 7.83
C THR A 106 8.10 22.16 7.43
N ILE A 107 8.22 20.82 7.38
CA ILE A 107 9.43 20.12 6.94
C ILE A 107 9.61 20.35 5.44
N LYS A 108 10.61 21.15 5.06
CA LYS A 108 11.00 21.34 3.65
C LYS A 108 11.82 20.14 3.16
N ARG A 109 12.87 19.80 3.92
CA ARG A 109 13.76 18.66 3.66
C ARG A 109 14.51 18.25 4.92
N PHE A 110 15.17 17.10 4.84
CA PHE A 110 16.18 16.67 5.80
C PHE A 110 17.58 16.97 5.24
N THR A 111 18.51 17.35 6.11
CA THR A 111 19.88 17.72 5.70
C THR A 111 20.62 16.50 5.16
N PHE A 112 21.23 16.66 3.99
CA PHE A 112 21.98 15.62 3.30
C PHE A 112 23.11 16.25 2.48
N SER A 113 24.24 15.55 2.37
CA SER A 113 25.34 15.94 1.50
C SER A 113 25.94 14.71 0.82
N ASN A 114 26.34 14.88 -0.44
CA ASN A 114 26.97 13.84 -1.25
C ASN A 114 28.51 13.89 -1.14
N HIS A 115 29.05 14.81 -0.32
CA HIS A 115 30.50 14.97 -0.17
C HIS A 115 31.09 13.84 0.69
N GLU A 116 32.26 13.34 0.30
CA GLU A 116 32.92 12.19 0.93
C GLU A 116 33.18 12.39 2.43
N GLN A 117 33.45 13.63 2.85
CA GLN A 117 33.64 13.99 4.27
C GLN A 117 32.44 13.62 5.18
N TYR A 118 31.23 13.52 4.62
CA TYR A 118 30.02 13.15 5.36
C TYR A 118 29.62 11.69 5.17
N SER A 119 30.40 10.89 4.45
CA SER A 119 30.08 9.49 4.16
C SER A 119 29.89 8.65 5.43
N LYS A 120 30.74 8.85 6.45
CA LYS A 120 30.72 8.09 7.70
C LYS A 120 29.80 8.67 8.77
N THR A 121 29.48 9.95 8.69
CA THR A 121 28.81 10.70 9.77
C THR A 121 27.45 11.27 9.39
N GLY A 122 27.16 11.41 8.10
CA GLY A 122 26.03 12.18 7.59
C GLY A 122 26.17 13.67 7.88
N LEU A 123 25.23 14.47 7.34
CA LEU A 123 25.11 15.89 7.67
C LEU A 123 24.16 16.04 8.87
N ASN A 124 24.69 16.45 10.02
CA ASN A 124 24.08 16.34 11.34
C ASN A 124 24.29 17.61 12.19
N ALA A 125 23.86 17.61 13.46
CA ALA A 125 23.89 18.79 14.31
C ALA A 125 25.30 19.31 14.63
N LYS A 126 26.32 18.43 14.69
CA LYS A 126 27.69 18.81 15.06
C LYS A 126 28.50 19.37 13.89
N ASN A 127 28.20 18.94 12.66
CA ASN A 127 28.97 19.32 11.46
C ASN A 127 28.20 20.24 10.50
N HIS A 128 26.98 20.64 10.86
CA HIS A 128 26.26 21.70 10.17
C HIS A 128 26.40 23.02 10.91
N PHE A 129 27.07 23.97 10.27
CA PHE A 129 27.28 25.32 10.77
C PHE A 129 26.27 26.30 10.17
N PHE A 130 25.94 27.33 10.93
CA PHE A 130 25.11 28.46 10.50
C PHE A 130 25.48 29.71 11.31
N THR A 131 25.07 30.87 10.83
CA THR A 131 25.27 32.15 11.53
C THR A 131 23.95 32.60 12.13
N PRO A 132 23.75 32.49 13.46
CA PRO A 132 22.55 32.99 14.12
C PRO A 132 22.46 34.51 14.00
N LYS A 133 21.25 35.02 13.78
CA LYS A 133 21.01 36.47 13.66
C LYS A 133 21.33 37.22 14.96
N ASP A 134 21.17 36.55 16.09
CA ASP A 134 21.33 37.11 17.43
C ASP A 134 22.79 37.18 17.91
N THR A 135 23.68 36.32 17.41
CA THR A 135 25.11 36.35 17.80
C THR A 135 26.03 36.83 16.69
N GLY A 136 25.63 36.72 15.41
CA GLY A 136 26.46 37.08 14.26
C GLY A 136 27.71 36.20 14.05
N LYS A 137 27.97 35.23 14.94
CA LYS A 137 29.12 34.33 14.89
C LYS A 137 28.71 32.95 14.40
N GLU A 138 29.48 32.39 13.47
CA GLU A 138 29.27 31.03 12.98
C GLU A 138 29.36 30.01 14.15
N THR A 139 28.36 29.13 14.23
CA THR A 139 28.30 28.07 15.24
C THR A 139 27.60 26.84 14.67
N SER A 140 27.86 25.66 15.26
CA SER A 140 27.14 24.45 14.88
C SER A 140 25.73 24.45 15.47
N VAL A 141 24.80 23.72 14.86
CA VAL A 141 23.45 23.55 15.42
C VAL A 141 23.52 22.92 16.82
N TYR A 142 24.43 21.99 17.04
CA TYR A 142 24.64 21.38 18.35
C TYR A 142 25.05 22.40 19.42
N GLU A 143 26.11 23.18 19.16
CA GLU A 143 26.61 24.17 20.12
C GLU A 143 25.57 25.28 20.35
N TYR A 144 24.86 25.73 19.31
CA TYR A 144 23.78 26.71 19.47
C TYR A 144 22.70 26.21 20.43
N PHE A 145 22.20 24.98 20.24
CA PHE A 145 21.16 24.43 21.11
C PHE A 145 21.67 24.18 22.54
N LYS A 146 22.94 23.81 22.69
CA LYS A 146 23.59 23.63 23.99
C LYS A 146 23.70 24.96 24.75
N TYR A 147 24.19 26.03 24.13
CA TYR A 147 24.40 27.32 24.82
C TYR A 147 23.12 28.16 24.93
N LYS A 148 22.31 28.24 23.87
CA LYS A 148 21.13 29.11 23.84
C LYS A 148 19.96 28.56 24.65
N TYR A 149 19.74 27.25 24.57
CA TYR A 149 18.56 26.60 25.15
C TYR A 149 18.90 25.61 26.29
N ASN A 150 20.19 25.45 26.62
CA ASN A 150 20.66 24.47 27.61
C ASN A 150 20.23 23.02 27.29
N ILE A 151 20.28 22.64 26.01
CA ILE A 151 19.85 21.30 25.55
C ILE A 151 21.06 20.51 25.06
N ASN A 152 21.32 19.39 25.72
CA ASN A 152 22.29 18.40 25.25
C ASN A 152 21.60 17.37 24.36
N LEU A 153 21.76 17.50 23.04
CA LEU A 153 21.10 16.63 22.05
C LEU A 153 21.62 15.19 22.17
N GLN A 154 20.71 14.25 22.46
CA GLN A 154 21.01 12.82 22.50
C GLN A 154 21.20 12.26 21.09
N TYR A 155 20.38 12.71 20.14
CA TYR A 155 20.40 12.26 18.74
C TYR A 155 21.10 13.25 17.82
N TRP A 156 22.22 13.82 18.26
CA TRP A 156 23.00 14.81 17.51
C TRP A 156 23.45 14.34 16.12
N TRP A 157 23.58 13.03 15.92
CA TRP A 157 23.99 12.38 14.67
C TRP A 157 22.89 12.32 13.62
N ALA A 158 21.64 12.56 14.00
CA ALA A 158 20.51 12.45 13.09
C ALA A 158 20.45 13.65 12.12
N PRO A 159 19.88 13.47 10.92
CA PRO A 159 19.66 14.57 9.98
C PRO A 159 18.80 15.67 10.61
N LEU A 160 19.12 16.92 10.31
CA LEU A 160 18.34 18.08 10.75
C LEU A 160 17.14 18.31 9.84
N ILE A 161 16.07 18.87 10.39
CA ILE A 161 14.93 19.37 9.63
C ILE A 161 15.28 20.76 9.14
N GLU A 162 15.23 20.97 7.83
CA GLU A 162 15.24 22.31 7.24
C GLU A 162 13.82 22.80 7.00
N THR A 163 13.58 24.05 7.36
CA THR A 163 12.34 24.77 7.09
C THR A 163 12.59 25.89 6.07
N GLU A 164 11.54 26.37 5.40
CA GLU A 164 11.70 27.43 4.40
C GLU A 164 12.15 28.78 4.99
N ARG A 165 11.69 29.13 6.19
CA ARG A 165 11.82 30.49 6.74
C ARG A 165 12.42 30.55 8.14
N ALA A 166 12.72 29.41 8.77
CA ALA A 166 13.13 29.37 10.17
C ALA A 166 14.41 28.56 10.43
N GLY A 167 15.14 28.18 9.38
CA GLY A 167 16.42 27.51 9.50
C GLY A 167 16.30 26.02 9.81
N PHE A 168 17.25 25.53 10.62
CA PHE A 168 17.49 24.11 10.89
C PHE A 168 17.10 23.73 12.32
N PHE A 169 16.40 22.61 12.47
CA PHE A 169 15.96 22.08 13.76
C PHE A 169 16.39 20.62 13.93
N PRO A 170 16.97 20.24 15.09
CA PRO A 170 17.12 18.84 15.45
C PRO A 170 15.76 18.13 15.54
N MET A 171 15.67 16.90 15.02
CA MET A 171 14.41 16.12 15.10
C MET A 171 13.95 15.86 16.53
N GLU A 172 14.88 15.82 17.49
CA GLU A 172 14.62 15.58 18.91
C GLU A 172 13.77 16.67 19.58
N VAL A 173 13.83 17.90 19.07
CA VAL A 173 13.09 19.05 19.63
C VAL A 173 11.77 19.34 18.89
N CYS A 174 11.35 18.44 18.00
CA CYS A 174 10.20 18.64 17.13
C CYS A 174 9.12 17.58 17.37
N THR A 175 7.85 18.00 17.39
CA THR A 175 6.67 17.11 17.54
C THR A 175 5.71 17.31 16.37
N LEU A 176 5.37 16.22 15.67
CA LEU A 176 4.46 16.25 14.54
C LEU A 176 3.05 16.63 14.99
N LEU A 177 2.36 17.45 14.20
CA LEU A 177 0.96 17.76 14.43
C LEU A 177 0.03 16.58 14.06
N PRO A 178 -1.11 16.42 14.75
CA PRO A 178 -2.14 15.45 14.38
C PRO A 178 -2.84 15.81 13.06
N ASN A 179 -3.70 14.91 12.58
CA ASN A 179 -4.63 15.14 11.46
C ASN A 179 -3.98 15.46 10.11
N GLN A 180 -2.75 15.03 9.89
CA GLN A 180 -2.07 15.19 8.60
C GLN A 180 -2.25 13.93 7.75
N LYS A 181 -2.83 14.04 6.56
CA LYS A 181 -3.15 12.87 5.71
C LYS A 181 -1.89 12.15 5.25
N TYR A 182 -1.88 10.83 5.35
CA TYR A 182 -0.84 9.98 4.78
C TYR A 182 -1.13 9.76 3.29
N GLN A 183 -0.27 10.26 2.41
CA GLN A 183 -0.49 10.27 0.95
C GLN A 183 0.18 9.12 0.20
N PHE A 184 1.01 8.32 0.88
CA PHE A 184 1.77 7.26 0.22
C PHE A 184 1.00 5.93 0.25
N LYS A 185 1.37 5.02 -0.65
CA LYS A 185 0.86 3.66 -0.66
C LYS A 185 1.23 2.97 0.66
N LEU A 186 0.23 2.39 1.32
CA LEU A 186 0.42 1.57 2.50
C LEU A 186 1.17 0.29 2.13
N ASP A 187 1.98 -0.22 3.06
CA ASP A 187 2.56 -1.55 2.88
C ASP A 187 1.48 -2.65 2.94
N SER A 188 1.82 -3.89 2.58
CA SER A 188 0.86 -4.99 2.52
C SER A 188 0.20 -5.30 3.88
N ASN A 189 0.95 -5.18 4.98
CA ASN A 189 0.46 -5.43 6.33
C ASN A 189 -0.46 -4.30 6.81
N GLN A 190 -0.08 -3.05 6.54
CA GLN A 190 -0.89 -1.86 6.78
C GLN A 190 -2.17 -1.89 5.96
N THR A 191 -2.09 -2.30 4.69
CA THR A 191 -3.25 -2.46 3.80
C THR A 191 -4.19 -3.54 4.34
N ALA A 192 -3.67 -4.70 4.73
CA ALA A 192 -4.48 -5.75 5.35
C ALA A 192 -5.16 -5.28 6.65
N SER A 193 -4.44 -4.51 7.47
CA SER A 193 -4.98 -3.93 8.71
C SER A 193 -6.06 -2.89 8.41
N MET A 194 -5.87 -2.04 7.40
CA MET A 194 -6.87 -1.07 6.94
C MET A 194 -8.13 -1.76 6.40
N ILE A 195 -7.99 -2.85 5.64
CA ILE A 195 -9.13 -3.64 5.17
C ILE A 195 -9.92 -4.19 6.36
N LYS A 196 -9.24 -4.83 7.32
CA LYS A 196 -9.89 -5.36 8.54
C LYS A 196 -10.61 -4.25 9.33
N PHE A 197 -10.03 -3.06 9.39
CA PHE A 197 -10.62 -1.90 10.05
C PHE A 197 -11.84 -1.34 9.30
N ALA A 198 -11.78 -1.31 7.97
CA ALA A 198 -12.82 -0.73 7.12
C ALA A 198 -14.02 -1.67 6.91
N VAL A 199 -13.78 -2.98 6.87
CA VAL A 199 -14.82 -3.99 6.67
C VAL A 199 -15.68 -4.07 7.92
N THR A 200 -16.94 -3.67 7.77
CA THR A 200 -17.96 -3.70 8.82
C THR A 200 -19.22 -4.36 8.25
N LYS A 201 -19.93 -5.11 9.10
CA LYS A 201 -21.22 -5.71 8.72
C LYS A 201 -22.26 -4.59 8.50
N PRO A 202 -23.29 -4.79 7.65
CA PRO A 202 -24.27 -3.75 7.33
C PRO A 202 -24.90 -3.07 8.56
N LYS A 203 -25.31 -3.84 9.57
CA LYS A 203 -25.88 -3.29 10.82
C LYS A 203 -24.91 -2.33 11.53
N VAL A 204 -23.67 -2.75 11.73
CA VAL A 204 -22.61 -1.93 12.38
C VAL A 204 -22.26 -0.71 11.52
N ARG A 205 -22.30 -0.86 10.19
CA ARG A 205 -22.08 0.27 9.28
C ARG A 205 -23.20 1.30 9.40
N LEU A 206 -24.45 0.86 9.49
CA LEU A 206 -25.62 1.73 9.67
C LEU A 206 -25.53 2.53 10.98
N GLU A 207 -25.20 1.86 12.09
CA GLU A 207 -24.94 2.52 13.39
C GLU A 207 -23.81 3.56 13.28
N SER A 208 -22.74 3.23 12.54
CA SER A 208 -21.62 4.16 12.30
C SER A 208 -22.03 5.38 11.46
N ILE A 209 -22.94 5.22 10.49
CA ILE A 209 -23.49 6.33 9.69
C ILE A 209 -24.36 7.22 10.58
N GLN A 210 -25.24 6.64 11.39
CA GLN A 210 -26.09 7.39 12.33
C GLN A 210 -25.26 8.19 13.34
N HIS A 211 -24.21 7.58 13.90
CA HIS A 211 -23.25 8.31 14.73
C HIS A 211 -22.58 9.45 13.94
N GLY A 212 -22.21 9.20 12.69
CA GLY A 212 -21.64 10.21 11.79
C GLY A 212 -22.56 11.40 11.54
N LEU A 213 -23.86 11.16 11.32
CA LEU A 213 -24.88 12.20 11.19
C LEU A 213 -24.97 13.05 12.46
N GLY A 214 -24.94 12.41 13.64
CA GLY A 214 -24.91 13.11 14.92
C GLY A 214 -23.68 14.02 15.08
N MET A 215 -22.52 13.61 14.58
CA MET A 215 -21.31 14.47 14.59
C MET A 215 -21.43 15.68 13.65
N LEU A 216 -22.14 15.53 12.51
CA LEU A 216 -22.35 16.63 11.58
C LEU A 216 -23.36 17.66 12.11
N ASN A 217 -24.34 17.22 12.90
CA ASN A 217 -25.26 18.08 13.66
C ASN A 217 -25.92 19.17 12.79
N TRP A 218 -26.39 18.78 11.60
CA TRP A 218 -26.94 19.68 10.59
C TRP A 218 -28.13 20.51 11.06
N SER A 219 -28.92 20.00 12.01
CA SER A 219 -30.05 20.72 12.61
C SER A 219 -29.64 22.00 13.34
N LYS A 220 -28.36 22.12 13.75
CA LYS A 220 -27.79 23.32 14.39
C LYS A 220 -26.78 24.05 13.51
N ASP A 221 -26.67 23.71 12.23
CA ASP A 221 -25.75 24.38 11.32
C ASP A 221 -26.28 25.78 10.95
N PRO A 222 -25.54 26.87 11.26
CA PRO A 222 -26.02 28.23 11.03
C PRO A 222 -26.14 28.59 9.55
N TYR A 223 -25.34 27.96 8.68
CA TYR A 223 -25.40 28.19 7.24
C TYR A 223 -26.61 27.49 6.64
N LEU A 224 -26.88 26.23 7.01
CA LEU A 224 -28.09 25.53 6.57
C LEU A 224 -29.35 26.28 7.02
N ALA A 225 -29.38 26.77 8.26
CA ALA A 225 -30.48 27.58 8.76
C ALA A 225 -30.65 28.89 7.97
N HIS A 226 -29.56 29.57 7.63
CA HIS A 226 -29.59 30.79 6.81
C HIS A 226 -30.20 30.57 5.41
N PHE A 227 -29.89 29.44 4.78
CA PHE A 227 -30.47 29.07 3.48
C PHE A 227 -31.85 28.41 3.58
N GLY A 228 -32.41 28.25 4.79
CA GLY A 228 -33.69 27.57 5.00
C GLY A 228 -33.66 26.07 4.70
N CYS A 229 -32.47 25.47 4.59
CA CYS A 229 -32.28 24.06 4.29
C CYS A 229 -32.51 23.23 5.56
N LYS A 230 -33.39 22.24 5.47
CA LYS A 230 -33.58 21.22 6.51
C LYS A 230 -33.25 19.86 5.93
N ILE A 231 -32.44 19.09 6.64
CA ILE A 231 -32.04 17.75 6.24
C ILE A 231 -32.68 16.77 7.21
N GLU A 232 -33.34 15.74 6.68
CA GLU A 232 -33.93 14.67 7.48
C GLU A 232 -32.82 13.79 8.09
N GLU A 233 -32.96 13.46 9.37
CA GLU A 233 -31.96 12.65 10.11
C GLU A 233 -32.17 11.13 9.93
N THR A 234 -33.34 10.74 9.42
CA THR A 234 -33.70 9.36 9.09
C THR A 234 -33.25 8.98 7.69
N MET A 235 -32.81 7.72 7.54
CA MET A 235 -32.48 7.19 6.21
C MET A 235 -33.73 7.06 5.35
N THR A 236 -33.65 7.52 4.11
CA THR A 236 -34.73 7.35 3.14
C THR A 236 -35.05 5.87 2.93
N MET A 237 -36.32 5.52 3.13
CA MET A 237 -36.84 4.17 2.87
C MET A 237 -37.24 4.07 1.40
N THR A 238 -36.88 2.96 0.75
CA THR A 238 -37.24 2.70 -0.65
C THR A 238 -37.68 1.26 -0.84
N GLN A 239 -38.58 1.04 -1.80
CA GLN A 239 -39.02 -0.31 -2.14
C GLN A 239 -37.97 -0.99 -3.02
N ALA A 240 -37.39 -2.08 -2.54
CA ALA A 240 -36.48 -2.91 -3.30
C ALA A 240 -37.20 -4.13 -3.90
N ARG A 241 -36.69 -4.65 -5.01
CA ARG A 241 -37.14 -5.91 -5.62
C ARG A 241 -35.98 -6.90 -5.65
N VAL A 242 -36.23 -8.15 -5.26
CA VAL A 242 -35.29 -9.25 -5.42
C VAL A 242 -35.52 -9.85 -6.80
N LEU A 243 -34.55 -9.69 -7.70
CA LEU A 243 -34.65 -10.26 -9.04
C LEU A 243 -34.49 -11.79 -8.97
N PRO A 244 -35.23 -12.56 -9.80
CA PRO A 244 -35.00 -13.99 -9.92
C PRO A 244 -33.58 -14.24 -10.41
N ASN A 245 -32.88 -15.19 -9.79
CA ASN A 245 -31.53 -15.54 -10.18
C ASN A 245 -31.53 -16.43 -11.43
N PRO A 246 -30.49 -16.35 -12.27
CA PRO A 246 -30.32 -17.31 -13.34
C PRO A 246 -29.94 -18.70 -12.79
N VAL A 247 -30.28 -19.73 -13.56
CA VAL A 247 -29.80 -21.10 -13.33
C VAL A 247 -28.43 -21.26 -13.96
N VAL A 248 -27.46 -21.78 -13.20
CA VAL A 248 -26.10 -22.02 -13.70
C VAL A 248 -26.05 -23.41 -14.34
N GLN A 249 -25.75 -23.44 -15.65
CA GLN A 249 -25.63 -24.67 -16.42
C GLN A 249 -24.19 -25.21 -16.40
N PHE A 250 -24.06 -26.51 -16.13
CA PHE A 250 -22.85 -27.32 -16.29
C PHE A 250 -23.12 -28.41 -17.35
N ASP A 251 -22.12 -29.23 -17.69
CA ASP A 251 -22.24 -30.28 -18.73
C ASP A 251 -23.52 -31.14 -18.55
N ARG A 252 -23.67 -31.79 -17.39
CA ARG A 252 -24.83 -32.67 -17.08
C ARG A 252 -25.55 -32.30 -15.80
N ALA A 253 -25.41 -31.05 -15.35
CA ALA A 253 -25.99 -30.60 -14.10
C ALA A 253 -26.38 -29.12 -14.18
N THR A 254 -27.35 -28.74 -13.36
CA THR A 254 -27.70 -27.34 -13.11
C THR A 254 -27.53 -27.02 -11.64
N ILE A 255 -27.29 -25.75 -11.33
CA ILE A 255 -27.31 -25.22 -9.97
C ILE A 255 -28.18 -23.97 -9.93
N ASP A 256 -29.11 -23.95 -8.98
CA ASP A 256 -29.82 -22.75 -8.58
C ASP A 256 -29.05 -22.07 -7.42
N PRO A 257 -28.37 -20.93 -7.65
CA PRO A 257 -27.61 -20.22 -6.61
C PRO A 257 -28.51 -19.54 -5.55
N ARG A 258 -29.83 -19.54 -5.77
CA ARG A 258 -30.84 -18.86 -4.94
C ARG A 258 -30.40 -17.42 -4.63
N THR A 259 -30.62 -16.98 -3.40
CA THR A 259 -30.29 -15.64 -2.91
C THR A 259 -28.80 -15.42 -2.63
N SER A 260 -27.98 -16.49 -2.60
CA SER A 260 -26.56 -16.36 -2.25
C SER A 260 -25.70 -15.84 -3.40
N GLY A 261 -26.17 -16.01 -4.65
CA GLY A 261 -25.39 -15.72 -5.86
C GLY A 261 -24.10 -16.53 -5.96
N ARG A 262 -23.96 -17.62 -5.19
CA ARG A 262 -22.77 -18.46 -5.11
C ARG A 262 -23.11 -19.90 -5.47
N TRP A 263 -22.16 -20.59 -6.07
CA TRP A 263 -22.26 -22.01 -6.37
C TRP A 263 -20.91 -22.70 -6.16
N ASP A 264 -20.96 -24.02 -6.01
CA ASP A 264 -19.80 -24.87 -5.79
C ASP A 264 -19.49 -25.69 -7.04
N LEU A 265 -18.22 -25.93 -7.31
CA LEU A 265 -17.76 -26.76 -8.43
C LEU A 265 -17.64 -28.24 -8.04
N ARG A 266 -17.66 -28.60 -6.75
CA ARG A 266 -17.52 -29.99 -6.28
C ARG A 266 -18.55 -30.90 -6.96
N GLY A 267 -18.06 -31.97 -7.59
CA GLY A 267 -18.89 -32.94 -8.33
C GLY A 267 -19.50 -32.40 -9.63
N LYS A 268 -19.07 -31.23 -10.11
CA LYS A 268 -19.53 -30.62 -11.37
C LYS A 268 -18.42 -30.64 -12.41
N LYS A 269 -18.80 -30.77 -13.68
CA LYS A 269 -17.89 -30.65 -14.82
C LYS A 269 -18.16 -29.35 -15.57
N PHE A 270 -17.12 -28.72 -16.11
CA PHE A 270 -17.30 -27.53 -16.94
C PHE A 270 -18.24 -27.83 -18.11
N LEU A 271 -19.01 -26.82 -18.53
CA LEU A 271 -19.99 -26.95 -19.62
C LEU A 271 -19.35 -27.49 -20.90
N TYR A 272 -18.12 -27.04 -21.18
CA TYR A 272 -17.30 -27.56 -22.27
C TYR A 272 -15.96 -28.03 -21.69
N ALA A 273 -15.49 -29.17 -22.18
CA ALA A 273 -14.11 -29.56 -22.00
C ALA A 273 -13.17 -28.61 -22.78
N ASN A 274 -11.90 -28.59 -22.42
CA ASN A 274 -10.88 -27.91 -23.21
C ASN A 274 -10.86 -28.43 -24.66
N PRO A 275 -10.83 -27.55 -25.68
CA PRO A 275 -10.85 -27.94 -27.10
C PRO A 275 -9.75 -28.92 -27.47
N GLU A 276 -8.53 -28.68 -26.97
CA GLU A 276 -7.38 -29.56 -27.12
C GLU A 276 -6.96 -30.12 -25.76
N PRO A 277 -6.64 -31.42 -25.65
CA PRO A 277 -6.07 -32.00 -24.43
C PRO A 277 -4.82 -31.24 -23.98
N LEU A 278 -4.67 -31.07 -22.67
CA LEU A 278 -3.48 -30.45 -22.08
C LEU A 278 -2.28 -31.40 -22.23
N ASN A 279 -1.32 -31.00 -23.04
CA ASN A 279 -0.17 -31.80 -23.43
C ASN A 279 1.15 -31.04 -23.25
N SER A 280 1.32 -29.88 -23.90
CA SER A 280 2.53 -29.06 -23.80
C SER A 280 2.35 -28.00 -22.73
N TRP A 281 2.81 -28.27 -21.51
CA TRP A 281 2.74 -27.33 -20.38
C TRP A 281 3.87 -27.58 -19.39
N ALA A 282 4.16 -26.60 -18.52
CA ALA A 282 5.23 -26.69 -17.53
C ALA A 282 4.89 -25.96 -16.23
N VAL A 283 5.63 -26.31 -15.17
CA VAL A 283 5.64 -25.56 -13.92
C VAL A 283 7.04 -25.03 -13.67
N CYS A 284 7.16 -23.71 -13.56
CA CYS A 284 8.40 -23.00 -13.31
C CYS A 284 8.48 -22.59 -11.84
N ILE A 285 9.60 -22.93 -11.20
CA ILE A 285 9.94 -22.48 -9.85
C ILE A 285 10.84 -21.25 -10.03
N VAL A 286 10.41 -20.11 -9.49
CA VAL A 286 11.21 -18.88 -9.54
C VAL A 286 12.02 -18.75 -8.27
N ALA A 287 13.33 -18.52 -8.41
CA ALA A 287 14.26 -18.27 -7.29
C ALA A 287 14.29 -19.39 -6.23
N ASP A 288 14.11 -20.65 -6.64
CA ASP A 288 14.08 -21.82 -5.74
C ASP A 288 13.11 -21.65 -4.54
N CYS A 289 12.02 -20.89 -4.74
CA CYS A 289 11.12 -20.50 -3.67
C CYS A 289 10.35 -21.65 -3.02
N ILE A 290 10.30 -22.81 -3.67
CA ILE A 290 9.58 -23.99 -3.21
C ILE A 290 10.34 -25.26 -3.62
N PRO A 291 10.41 -26.29 -2.77
CA PRO A 291 11.11 -27.53 -3.12
C PRO A 291 10.31 -28.34 -4.15
N VAL A 292 11.04 -29.01 -5.06
CA VAL A 292 10.48 -29.80 -6.17
C VAL A 292 9.42 -30.84 -5.74
N PRO A 293 9.57 -31.57 -4.61
CA PRO A 293 8.52 -32.50 -4.15
C PRO A 293 7.15 -31.85 -3.93
N ALA A 294 7.12 -30.62 -3.39
CA ALA A 294 5.86 -29.89 -3.20
C ALA A 294 5.22 -29.50 -4.55
N VAL A 295 6.05 -29.18 -5.57
CA VAL A 295 5.58 -28.90 -6.92
C VAL A 295 5.00 -30.15 -7.59
N LYS A 296 5.63 -31.32 -7.40
CA LYS A 296 5.08 -32.60 -7.87
C LYS A 296 3.71 -32.89 -7.24
N ALA A 297 3.56 -32.67 -5.94
CA ALA A 297 2.27 -32.83 -5.25
C ALA A 297 1.21 -31.85 -5.81
N PHE A 298 1.59 -30.60 -6.09
CA PHE A 298 0.72 -29.63 -6.74
C PHE A 298 0.27 -30.08 -8.13
N ILE A 299 1.20 -30.55 -8.97
CA ILE A 299 0.90 -31.07 -10.32
C ILE A 299 -0.10 -32.22 -10.25
N GLN A 300 0.12 -33.19 -9.35
CA GLN A 300 -0.79 -34.32 -9.17
C GLN A 300 -2.20 -33.87 -8.78
N LEU A 301 -2.30 -32.98 -7.79
CA LEU A 301 -3.58 -32.44 -7.34
C LEU A 301 -4.28 -31.64 -8.44
N PHE A 302 -3.54 -30.81 -9.18
CA PHE A 302 -4.06 -30.04 -10.31
C PHE A 302 -4.63 -30.96 -11.39
N VAL A 303 -3.85 -31.96 -11.83
CA VAL A 303 -4.26 -32.91 -12.87
C VAL A 303 -5.51 -33.68 -12.42
N GLN A 304 -5.51 -34.21 -11.19
CA GLN A 304 -6.66 -34.93 -10.64
C GLN A 304 -7.91 -34.05 -10.59
N THR A 305 -7.78 -32.83 -10.08
CA THR A 305 -8.89 -31.88 -9.93
C THR A 305 -9.42 -31.45 -11.30
N TYR A 306 -8.53 -31.14 -12.24
CA TYR A 306 -8.91 -30.68 -13.57
C TYR A 306 -9.62 -31.77 -14.37
N ILE A 307 -9.13 -33.02 -14.32
CA ILE A 307 -9.83 -34.19 -14.89
C ILE A 307 -11.19 -34.41 -14.22
N GLY A 308 -11.26 -34.26 -12.90
CA GLY A 308 -12.50 -34.35 -12.13
C GLY A 308 -13.58 -33.36 -12.61
N HIS A 309 -13.17 -32.17 -13.05
CA HIS A 309 -14.04 -31.15 -13.64
C HIS A 309 -14.21 -31.28 -15.17
N GLY A 310 -13.83 -32.41 -15.78
CA GLY A 310 -14.03 -32.68 -17.21
C GLY A 310 -12.88 -32.24 -18.12
N GLY A 311 -11.77 -31.78 -17.56
CA GLY A 311 -10.56 -31.45 -18.31
C GLY A 311 -9.90 -32.69 -18.91
N ARG A 312 -9.45 -32.60 -20.16
CA ARG A 312 -8.66 -33.62 -20.84
C ARG A 312 -7.18 -33.30 -20.69
N VAL A 313 -6.41 -34.20 -20.08
CA VAL A 313 -4.97 -34.05 -19.87
C VAL A 313 -4.25 -35.27 -20.45
N MET A 314 -3.42 -35.04 -21.46
CA MET A 314 -2.59 -36.05 -22.09
C MET A 314 -1.27 -36.22 -21.33
N ASN A 315 -0.59 -35.11 -21.05
CA ASN A 315 0.64 -35.10 -20.27
C ASN A 315 0.35 -34.81 -18.79
N LYS A 316 0.44 -35.85 -17.94
CA LYS A 316 0.20 -35.76 -16.50
C LYS A 316 1.47 -35.43 -15.69
N THR A 317 2.64 -35.45 -16.34
CA THR A 317 3.95 -35.24 -15.71
C THR A 317 4.74 -34.20 -16.49
N PRO A 318 4.30 -32.93 -16.51
CA PRO A 318 5.00 -31.86 -17.20
C PRO A 318 6.41 -31.63 -16.62
N PRO A 319 7.32 -31.06 -17.41
CA PRO A 319 8.63 -30.64 -16.92
C PRO A 319 8.49 -29.57 -15.82
N ILE A 320 9.34 -29.71 -14.79
CA ILE A 320 9.54 -28.70 -13.75
C ILE A 320 10.82 -27.95 -14.08
N ILE A 321 10.73 -26.62 -14.22
CA ILE A 321 11.81 -25.78 -14.74
C ILE A 321 12.24 -24.79 -13.66
N GLN A 322 13.53 -24.66 -13.42
CA GLN A 322 14.07 -23.63 -12.54
C GLN A 322 14.31 -22.34 -13.31
N VAL A 323 13.82 -21.24 -12.77
CA VAL A 323 13.97 -19.91 -13.36
C VAL A 323 14.64 -18.98 -12.35
N SER A 324 15.67 -18.27 -12.79
CA SER A 324 16.34 -17.27 -11.96
C SER A 324 15.36 -16.20 -11.48
N GLY A 325 15.45 -15.85 -10.20
CA GLY A 325 14.69 -14.74 -9.59
C GLY A 325 15.25 -13.36 -9.90
N ILE A 326 16.37 -13.26 -10.61
CA ILE A 326 17.02 -11.99 -10.92
C ILE A 326 16.17 -11.25 -11.96
N VAL A 327 15.67 -10.07 -11.58
CA VAL A 327 14.77 -9.24 -12.39
C VAL A 327 15.30 -9.03 -13.81
N ASP A 328 16.58 -8.70 -13.95
CA ASP A 328 17.21 -8.39 -15.24
C ASP A 328 17.25 -9.61 -16.17
N HIS A 329 17.11 -10.82 -15.61
CA HIS A 329 17.12 -12.07 -16.35
C HIS A 329 15.74 -12.73 -16.47
N VAL A 330 14.65 -12.11 -15.97
CA VAL A 330 13.29 -12.66 -16.07
C VAL A 330 12.89 -12.94 -17.52
N ALA A 331 13.22 -12.05 -18.44
CA ALA A 331 12.91 -12.23 -19.85
C ALA A 331 13.59 -13.46 -20.46
N ALA A 332 14.88 -13.65 -20.14
CA ALA A 332 15.65 -14.81 -20.57
C ALA A 332 15.12 -16.10 -19.93
N GLY A 333 14.75 -16.03 -18.64
CA GLY A 333 14.14 -17.13 -17.90
C GLY A 333 12.81 -17.59 -18.48
N VAL A 334 11.90 -16.65 -18.78
CA VAL A 334 10.62 -16.96 -19.45
C VAL A 334 10.85 -17.53 -20.85
N HIS A 335 11.80 -16.99 -21.60
CA HIS A 335 12.16 -17.53 -22.92
C HIS A 335 12.69 -18.97 -22.83
N ALA A 336 13.62 -19.23 -21.92
CA ALA A 336 14.19 -20.55 -21.68
C ALA A 336 13.12 -21.55 -21.26
N ALA A 337 12.22 -21.16 -20.34
CA ALA A 337 11.10 -21.97 -19.91
C ALA A 337 10.18 -22.34 -21.08
N ARG A 338 9.84 -21.37 -21.95
CA ARG A 338 9.04 -21.61 -23.16
C ARG A 338 9.73 -22.59 -24.10
N GLN A 339 11.02 -22.41 -24.37
CA GLN A 339 11.78 -23.28 -25.27
C GLN A 339 11.90 -24.70 -24.72
N GLN A 340 12.23 -24.86 -23.44
CA GLN A 340 12.37 -26.16 -22.80
C GLN A 340 11.03 -26.92 -22.75
N THR A 341 9.95 -26.23 -22.42
CA THR A 341 8.59 -26.80 -22.45
C THR A 341 8.23 -27.26 -23.88
N GLY A 342 8.51 -26.41 -24.87
CA GLY A 342 8.20 -26.70 -26.26
C GLY A 342 9.00 -27.89 -26.81
N ARG A 343 10.29 -27.98 -26.48
CA ARG A 343 11.16 -29.10 -26.87
C ARG A 343 10.73 -30.43 -26.26
N HIS A 344 10.23 -30.41 -25.02
CA HIS A 344 9.82 -31.63 -24.32
C HIS A 344 8.62 -32.33 -24.99
N HIS A 345 7.75 -31.59 -25.68
CA HIS A 345 6.55 -32.14 -26.32
C HIS A 345 6.46 -31.89 -27.83
N ASN A 346 7.53 -31.35 -28.43
CA ASN A 346 7.58 -30.94 -29.83
C ASN A 346 6.36 -30.09 -30.27
N GLN A 347 5.83 -29.28 -29.35
CA GLN A 347 4.62 -28.48 -29.51
C GLN A 347 4.77 -27.20 -28.71
N THR A 348 4.30 -26.08 -29.24
CA THR A 348 4.31 -24.81 -28.49
C THR A 348 3.58 -24.94 -27.14
N PRO A 349 4.08 -24.32 -26.05
CA PRO A 349 3.43 -24.44 -24.75
C PRO A 349 2.01 -23.87 -24.75
N GLN A 350 1.04 -24.67 -24.32
CA GLN A 350 -0.36 -24.28 -24.14
C GLN A 350 -0.53 -23.38 -22.91
N ILE A 351 0.21 -23.68 -21.82
CA ILE A 351 0.22 -22.88 -20.59
C ILE A 351 1.51 -23.13 -19.81
N ILE A 352 2.04 -22.09 -19.15
CA ILE A 352 3.13 -22.24 -18.18
C ILE A 352 2.70 -21.66 -16.82
N PHE A 353 2.89 -22.45 -15.77
CA PHE A 353 2.68 -22.01 -14.39
C PHE A 353 3.98 -21.43 -13.82
N PHE A 354 3.94 -20.28 -13.18
CA PHE A 354 5.08 -19.68 -12.48
C PHE A 354 4.79 -19.59 -10.98
N ILE A 355 5.60 -20.26 -10.15
CA ILE A 355 5.53 -20.18 -8.70
C ILE A 355 6.51 -19.10 -8.25
N LEU A 356 5.99 -18.05 -7.59
CA LEU A 356 6.77 -16.87 -7.21
C LEU A 356 7.12 -16.89 -5.70
N PRO A 357 8.28 -16.35 -5.29
CA PRO A 357 8.72 -16.32 -3.89
C PRO A 357 7.85 -15.46 -2.96
N GLY A 358 7.08 -14.54 -3.51
CA GLY A 358 6.24 -13.65 -2.71
C GLY A 358 5.31 -12.79 -3.56
N ARG A 359 4.55 -11.95 -2.87
CA ARG A 359 3.56 -11.02 -3.49
C ARG A 359 4.21 -9.76 -4.04
N ASP A 360 5.43 -9.86 -4.55
CA ASP A 360 6.12 -8.72 -5.17
C ASP A 360 5.43 -8.41 -6.50
N SER A 361 4.74 -7.26 -6.56
CA SER A 361 4.04 -6.83 -7.77
C SER A 361 4.99 -6.63 -8.93
N PHE A 362 6.23 -6.20 -8.68
CA PHE A 362 7.19 -5.89 -9.72
C PHE A 362 7.70 -7.14 -10.43
N GLN A 363 8.04 -8.20 -9.69
CA GLN A 363 8.43 -9.48 -10.30
C GLN A 363 7.25 -10.08 -11.08
N TYR A 364 6.05 -10.11 -10.48
CA TYR A 364 4.84 -10.60 -11.14
C TYR A 364 4.57 -9.86 -12.46
N GLU A 365 4.60 -8.53 -12.46
CA GLU A 365 4.41 -7.70 -13.66
C GLU A 365 5.43 -8.01 -14.75
N ARG A 366 6.70 -8.28 -14.39
CA ARG A 366 7.75 -8.65 -15.36
C ARG A 366 7.50 -10.00 -15.99
N PHE A 367 7.11 -11.00 -15.20
CA PHE A 367 6.75 -12.32 -15.74
C PHE A 367 5.55 -12.20 -16.67
N LYS A 368 4.50 -11.51 -16.24
CA LYS A 368 3.28 -11.29 -17.03
C LYS A 368 3.55 -10.56 -18.34
N LYS A 369 4.27 -9.44 -18.30
CA LYS A 369 4.66 -8.68 -19.50
C LYS A 369 5.43 -9.55 -20.49
N ASN A 370 6.38 -10.35 -20.02
CA ASN A 370 7.15 -11.22 -20.93
C ASN A 370 6.30 -12.36 -21.49
N SER A 371 5.46 -13.02 -20.68
CA SER A 371 4.58 -14.08 -21.18
C SER A 371 3.57 -13.55 -22.21
N GLU A 372 2.84 -12.48 -21.87
CA GLU A 372 1.69 -12.01 -22.65
C GLU A 372 2.12 -11.13 -23.81
N CYS A 373 2.90 -10.07 -23.56
CA CYS A 373 3.23 -9.09 -24.59
C CYS A 373 4.39 -9.52 -25.49
N ARG A 374 5.39 -10.24 -24.95
CA ARG A 374 6.60 -10.59 -25.71
C ARG A 374 6.48 -11.93 -26.43
N PHE A 375 5.86 -12.92 -25.78
CA PHE A 375 5.82 -14.29 -26.30
C PHE A 375 4.42 -14.79 -26.67
N GLY A 376 3.36 -14.02 -26.39
CA GLY A 376 1.98 -14.41 -26.70
C GLY A 376 1.57 -15.73 -26.06
N MET A 377 2.03 -15.99 -24.83
CA MET A 377 1.91 -17.27 -24.15
C MET A 377 1.01 -17.16 -22.93
N VAL A 378 0.07 -18.10 -22.79
CA VAL A 378 -0.78 -18.20 -21.61
C VAL A 378 0.07 -18.55 -20.39
N SER A 379 -0.07 -17.75 -19.33
CA SER A 379 0.64 -17.98 -18.08
C SER A 379 -0.29 -17.87 -16.88
N GLN A 380 -0.04 -18.71 -15.88
CA GLN A 380 -0.68 -18.63 -14.58
C GLN A 380 0.41 -18.46 -13.52
N SER A 381 0.27 -17.47 -12.63
CA SER A 381 1.22 -17.30 -11.53
C SER A 381 0.54 -17.53 -10.19
N LYS A 382 1.30 -18.04 -9.22
CA LYS A 382 0.85 -18.21 -7.84
C LYS A 382 1.93 -17.77 -6.85
#